data_AF-I0A213-F1
#
_entry.id   AF-I0A213-F1
#
_cell.length_a   1.000
_cell.length_b   1.000
_cell.length_c   1.000
_cell.angle_alpha   90.00
_cell.angle_beta   90.00
_cell.angle_gamma   90.00
#
_symmetry.space_group_name_H-M   'P 1'
#
loop_
_entity.id
_entity.type
_entity.pdbx_description
1 polymer ?
#
loop_
_entity_poly.entity_id
_entity_poly.type
_entity_poly.pdbx_seq_one_letter_code
_entity_poly.pdbx_strand_id
1 'polypeptide(L)'
;MKKIERKTIDDVKFSISLSMMLEPTGWGIGGNVSRMKDHLDKTLQDYIYIGFLSGDILIDNILRFNSDLGEGFLKSMKSIIEKTGTNTSFGTVFLIFFNAASIILKNKRDLNEIGEGAFSYLISIKPSIYFKSLMLTNSSFLHRFSSSLYPSLTDVFTNYEKWDDKKLIDFLRLNIFDPVSQEASTCFTNSIREAEKLIKEEHCSIPTSEEIDKLFRSFCCKYNDYIVYRKYGLERSESCARSCCEGKSPDELCSMGSLSDLVALTLFFYFYKCKSNNIMRKSNFPQF
;
A
#
# COMPACT_ATOMS: atom_id res chain seq x y z
N MET A 1 5.08 -9.47 28.00
CA MET A 1 4.56 -8.57 26.94
C MET A 1 4.17 -7.24 27.56
N LYS A 2 4.65 -6.11 27.01
CA LYS A 2 4.11 -4.80 27.39
C LYS A 2 2.62 -4.77 27.03
N LYS A 3 1.78 -4.23 27.92
CA LYS A 3 0.35 -4.08 27.67
C LYS A 3 0.16 -3.13 26.49
N ILE A 4 -0.38 -3.62 25.38
CA ILE A 4 -0.66 -2.79 24.20
C ILE A 4 -1.76 -1.80 24.59
N GLU A 5 -1.50 -0.51 24.38
CA GLU A 5 -2.46 0.55 24.69
C GLU A 5 -3.63 0.49 23.71
N ARG A 6 -4.87 0.41 24.22
CA ARG A 6 -6.09 0.40 23.40
C ARG A 6 -6.14 1.61 22.46
N LYS A 7 -5.69 2.77 22.93
CA LYS A 7 -5.58 3.99 22.12
C LYS A 7 -4.72 3.78 20.87
N THR A 8 -3.56 3.13 21.00
CA THR A 8 -2.68 2.86 19.85
C THR A 8 -3.36 1.97 18.81
N ILE A 9 -4.11 0.96 19.26
CA ILE A 9 -4.88 0.09 18.35
C ILE A 9 -5.94 0.91 17.60
N ASP A 10 -6.69 1.74 18.33
CA ASP A 10 -7.74 2.59 17.74
C ASP A 10 -7.16 3.61 16.73
N ASP A 11 -6.03 4.22 17.06
CA ASP A 11 -5.33 5.17 16.20
C ASP A 11 -4.81 4.50 14.91
N VAL A 12 -4.23 3.29 15.02
CA VAL A 12 -3.78 2.53 13.84
C VAL A 12 -4.95 2.08 12.99
N LYS A 13 -6.02 1.52 13.60
CA LYS A 13 -7.22 1.10 12.88
C LYS A 13 -7.84 2.25 12.09
N PHE A 14 -7.92 3.43 12.72
CA PHE A 14 -8.40 4.65 12.09
C PHE A 14 -7.56 5.02 10.86
N SER A 15 -6.23 5.00 10.99
CA SER A 15 -5.31 5.34 9.89
C SER A 15 -5.36 4.33 8.74
N ILE A 16 -5.47 3.04 9.03
CA ILE A 16 -5.67 2.00 8.00
C ILE A 16 -6.97 2.30 7.24
N SER A 17 -8.05 2.55 7.99
CA SER A 17 -9.37 2.77 7.41
C SER A 17 -9.34 3.97 6.46
N LEU A 18 -8.94 5.16 6.93
CA LEU A 18 -8.95 6.37 6.10
C LEU A 18 -7.99 6.31 4.90
N SER A 19 -6.79 5.75 5.07
CA SER A 19 -5.83 5.67 3.97
C SER A 19 -6.36 4.85 2.79
N MET A 20 -6.98 3.70 3.08
CA MET A 20 -7.58 2.85 2.06
C MET A 20 -8.84 3.44 1.44
N MET A 21 -9.60 4.24 2.20
CA MET A 21 -10.78 4.95 1.68
C MET A 21 -10.42 6.08 0.73
N LEU A 22 -9.32 6.79 1.01
CA LEU A 22 -8.98 8.06 0.37
C LEU A 22 -7.91 7.95 -0.71
N GLU A 23 -7.04 6.91 -0.69
CA GLU A 23 -6.15 6.61 -1.83
C GLU A 23 -6.83 6.63 -3.21
N PRO A 24 -8.11 6.22 -3.37
CA PRO A 24 -8.72 6.18 -4.67
C PRO A 24 -9.14 7.58 -5.16
N THR A 25 -9.25 8.58 -4.27
CA THR A 25 -9.84 9.90 -4.58
C THR A 25 -8.92 10.86 -5.33
N GLY A 26 -7.66 10.47 -5.60
CA GLY A 26 -6.72 11.25 -6.39
C GLY A 26 -6.96 11.08 -7.89
N TRP A 27 -7.85 11.90 -8.46
CA TRP A 27 -7.73 12.42 -9.83
C TRP A 27 -8.80 13.47 -10.21
N GLY A 28 -8.38 14.52 -10.91
CA GLY A 28 -9.00 15.86 -11.01
C GLY A 28 -10.42 16.06 -11.58
N ILE A 29 -11.26 15.04 -11.68
CA ILE A 29 -12.70 15.20 -11.92
C ILE A 29 -13.42 14.24 -10.98
N GLY A 30 -14.35 14.75 -10.16
CA GLY A 30 -15.15 13.94 -9.26
C GLY A 30 -15.71 12.72 -10.00
N GLY A 31 -15.29 11.52 -9.56
CA GLY A 31 -15.68 10.25 -10.19
C GLY A 31 -14.59 9.50 -10.94
N ASN A 32 -13.40 10.07 -11.17
CA ASN A 32 -12.27 9.35 -11.76
C ASN A 32 -11.27 8.92 -10.70
N VAL A 33 -11.60 7.86 -9.99
CA VAL A 33 -10.70 7.21 -9.03
C VAL A 33 -9.60 6.46 -9.79
N SER A 34 -8.33 6.61 -9.38
CA SER A 34 -7.17 5.90 -9.97
C SER A 34 -7.43 4.38 -10.13
N ARG A 35 -8.20 3.79 -9.21
CA ARG A 35 -8.64 2.39 -9.26
C ARG A 35 -10.01 2.14 -9.91
N MET A 36 -10.88 3.13 -10.13
CA MET A 36 -12.18 2.94 -10.80
C MET A 36 -11.98 2.72 -12.29
N LYS A 37 -10.86 3.15 -12.87
CA LYS A 37 -10.50 2.76 -14.24
C LYS A 37 -10.19 1.26 -14.35
N ASP A 38 -9.58 0.64 -13.34
CA ASP A 38 -9.45 -0.82 -13.27
C ASP A 38 -10.78 -1.52 -12.90
N HIS A 39 -11.72 -0.78 -12.31
CA HIS A 39 -12.93 -1.31 -11.67
C HIS A 39 -14.12 -0.37 -11.89
N LEU A 40 -14.64 -0.38 -13.12
CA LEU A 40 -15.79 0.44 -13.55
C LEU A 40 -17.07 0.16 -12.74
N ASP A 41 -17.08 -0.94 -11.99
CA ASP A 41 -18.18 -1.43 -11.17
C ASP A 41 -18.15 -0.92 -9.71
N LYS A 42 -17.06 -0.28 -9.25
CA LYS A 42 -16.93 0.14 -7.85
C LYS A 42 -17.18 1.64 -7.65
N THR A 43 -17.84 1.93 -6.54
CA THR A 43 -18.20 3.27 -6.07
C THR A 43 -17.33 3.71 -4.89
N LEU A 44 -17.41 4.98 -4.48
CA LEU A 44 -16.75 5.47 -3.26
C LEU A 44 -17.20 4.69 -2.02
N GLN A 45 -18.46 4.26 -1.96
CA GLN A 45 -19.03 3.46 -0.88
C GLN A 45 -18.32 2.11 -0.73
N ASP A 46 -17.91 1.50 -1.83
CA ASP A 46 -17.15 0.25 -1.79
C ASP A 46 -15.78 0.47 -1.15
N TYR A 47 -15.10 1.57 -1.46
CA TYR A 47 -13.82 1.92 -0.82
C TYR A 47 -13.97 2.28 0.66
N ILE A 48 -15.08 2.91 1.06
CA ILE A 48 -15.45 3.11 2.47
C ILE A 48 -15.58 1.76 3.18
N TYR A 49 -16.36 0.84 2.61
CA TYR A 49 -16.53 -0.49 3.17
C TYR A 49 -15.20 -1.26 3.27
N ILE A 50 -14.42 -1.26 2.21
CA ILE A 50 -13.10 -1.94 2.14
C ILE A 50 -12.15 -1.37 3.19
N GLY A 51 -12.10 -0.05 3.36
CA GLY A 51 -11.23 0.59 4.35
C GLY A 51 -11.56 0.17 5.78
N PHE A 52 -12.84 0.28 6.19
CA PHE A 52 -13.27 -0.14 7.53
C PHE A 52 -13.00 -1.63 7.77
N LEU A 53 -13.40 -2.47 6.81
CA LEU A 53 -13.24 -3.90 6.91
C LEU A 53 -11.77 -4.31 7.02
N SER A 54 -10.90 -3.71 6.20
CA SER A 54 -9.47 -3.99 6.23
C SER A 54 -8.87 -3.55 7.56
N GLY A 55 -9.26 -2.39 8.09
CA GLY A 55 -8.84 -1.94 9.42
C GLY A 55 -9.06 -2.99 10.51
N ASP A 56 -10.24 -3.60 10.57
CA ASP A 56 -10.53 -4.68 11.52
C ASP A 56 -9.69 -5.94 11.28
N ILE A 57 -9.68 -6.41 10.02
CA ILE A 57 -8.99 -7.67 9.67
C ILE A 57 -7.48 -7.58 9.93
N LEU A 58 -6.84 -6.46 9.56
CA LEU A 58 -5.40 -6.32 9.73
C LEU A 58 -5.03 -6.28 11.22
N ILE A 59 -5.77 -5.51 12.03
CA ILE A 59 -5.53 -5.42 13.48
C ILE A 59 -5.70 -6.77 14.16
N ASP A 60 -6.81 -7.46 13.90
CA ASP A 60 -7.10 -8.75 14.51
C ASP A 60 -6.00 -9.78 14.20
N ASN A 61 -5.55 -9.83 12.94
CA ASN A 61 -4.49 -10.75 12.53
C ASN A 61 -3.11 -10.36 13.05
N ILE A 62 -2.78 -9.06 13.15
CA ILE A 62 -1.53 -8.61 13.79
C ILE A 62 -1.48 -9.07 15.24
N LEU A 63 -2.59 -8.91 15.98
CA LEU A 63 -2.65 -9.28 17.39
C LEU A 63 -2.64 -10.80 17.59
N ARG A 64 -3.42 -11.53 16.78
CA ARG A 64 -3.55 -12.99 16.86
C ARG A 64 -2.28 -13.73 16.42
N PHE A 65 -1.59 -13.22 15.41
CA PHE A 65 -0.40 -13.85 14.82
C PHE A 65 0.87 -13.04 15.10
N ASN A 66 0.96 -12.40 16.27
CA ASN A 66 2.11 -11.57 16.63
C ASN A 66 3.47 -12.30 16.65
N SER A 67 3.47 -13.63 16.76
CA SER A 67 4.67 -14.48 16.69
C SER A 67 5.01 -14.95 15.28
N ASP A 68 4.07 -14.84 14.33
CA ASP A 68 4.23 -15.22 12.92
C ASP A 68 3.43 -14.25 12.04
N LEU A 69 3.99 -13.05 11.87
CA LEU A 69 3.35 -12.00 11.06
C LEU A 69 3.23 -12.38 9.58
N GLY A 70 4.03 -13.34 9.09
CA GLY A 70 3.87 -13.86 7.74
C GLY A 70 2.53 -14.56 7.57
N GLU A 71 2.20 -15.50 8.48
CA GLU A 71 0.90 -16.16 8.49
C GLU A 71 -0.25 -15.16 8.75
N GLY A 72 -0.04 -14.19 9.65
CA GLY A 72 -1.00 -13.11 9.89
C GLY A 72 -1.32 -12.29 8.64
N PHE A 73 -0.30 -11.96 7.84
CA PHE A 73 -0.48 -11.27 6.56
C PHE A 73 -1.25 -12.13 5.55
N LEU A 74 -0.88 -13.41 5.38
CA LEU A 74 -1.58 -14.32 4.47
C LEU A 74 -3.06 -14.49 4.85
N LYS A 75 -3.35 -14.63 6.15
CA LYS A 75 -4.73 -14.71 6.66
C LYS A 75 -5.50 -13.42 6.42
N SER A 76 -4.85 -12.27 6.59
CA SER A 76 -5.44 -10.97 6.28
C SER A 76 -5.86 -10.87 4.82
N MET A 77 -4.95 -11.24 3.90
CA MET A 77 -5.23 -11.24 2.47
C MET A 77 -6.41 -12.14 2.11
N LYS A 78 -6.45 -13.38 2.64
CA LYS A 78 -7.58 -14.30 2.43
C LYS A 78 -8.90 -13.71 2.91
N SER A 79 -8.94 -13.24 4.16
CA SER A 79 -10.16 -12.70 4.77
C SER A 79 -10.68 -11.46 4.04
N ILE A 80 -9.79 -10.59 3.57
CA ILE A 80 -10.20 -9.42 2.78
C ILE A 80 -10.79 -9.89 1.46
N ILE A 81 -10.07 -10.72 0.70
CA ILE A 81 -10.54 -11.22 -0.61
C ILE A 81 -11.87 -11.97 -0.50
N GLU A 82 -12.04 -12.83 0.51
CA GLU A 82 -13.29 -13.57 0.73
C GLU A 82 -14.50 -12.66 0.94
N LYS A 83 -14.29 -11.49 1.57
CA LYS A 83 -15.37 -10.55 1.89
C LYS A 83 -15.59 -9.48 0.82
N THR A 84 -14.55 -9.11 0.09
CA THR A 84 -14.64 -8.09 -0.96
C THR A 84 -14.88 -8.70 -2.35
N GLY A 85 -14.69 -10.02 -2.50
CA GLY A 85 -14.95 -10.81 -3.70
C GLY A 85 -13.92 -10.61 -4.82
N THR A 86 -13.56 -9.36 -5.11
CA THR A 86 -12.57 -8.96 -6.11
C THR A 86 -11.86 -7.67 -5.67
N ASN A 87 -10.70 -7.39 -6.29
CA ASN A 87 -10.00 -6.11 -6.15
C ASN A 87 -9.54 -5.81 -4.71
N THR A 88 -8.67 -6.69 -4.21
CA THR A 88 -7.84 -6.39 -3.03
C THR A 88 -6.54 -5.76 -3.52
N SER A 89 -6.28 -4.53 -3.08
CA SER A 89 -5.03 -3.84 -3.34
C SER A 89 -3.89 -4.46 -2.54
N PHE A 90 -3.27 -5.50 -3.15
CA PHE A 90 -2.20 -6.27 -2.54
C PHE A 90 -1.08 -5.35 -2.02
N GLY A 91 -0.62 -4.39 -2.84
CA GLY A 91 0.44 -3.49 -2.44
C GLY A 91 0.06 -2.65 -1.24
N THR A 92 -1.13 -2.03 -1.24
CA THR A 92 -1.66 -1.31 -0.07
C THR A 92 -1.66 -2.18 1.19
N VAL A 93 -2.24 -3.38 1.14
CA VAL A 93 -2.32 -4.27 2.30
C VAL A 93 -0.93 -4.72 2.76
N PHE A 94 -0.05 -5.08 1.82
CA PHE A 94 1.33 -5.50 2.09
C PHE A 94 2.13 -4.40 2.80
N LEU A 95 2.08 -3.17 2.27
CA LEU A 95 2.80 -2.03 2.82
C LEU A 95 2.26 -1.61 4.20
N ILE A 96 0.93 -1.52 4.34
CA ILE A 96 0.31 -1.06 5.59
C ILE A 96 0.43 -2.09 6.70
N PHE A 97 0.27 -3.39 6.42
CA PHE A 97 0.26 -4.43 7.46
C PHE A 97 1.53 -4.43 8.33
N PHE A 98 2.72 -4.40 7.72
CA PHE A 98 3.97 -4.44 8.48
C PHE A 98 4.27 -3.13 9.21
N ASN A 99 3.87 -1.99 8.66
CA ASN A 99 3.96 -0.70 9.33
C ASN A 99 3.00 -0.60 10.53
N ALA A 100 1.77 -1.08 10.38
CA ALA A 100 0.81 -1.23 11.49
C ALA A 100 1.34 -2.18 12.57
N ALA A 101 1.90 -3.33 12.20
CA ALA A 101 2.50 -4.27 13.14
C ALA A 101 3.69 -3.67 13.91
N SER A 102 4.49 -2.83 13.24
CA SER A 102 5.60 -2.10 13.85
C SER A 102 5.10 -1.15 14.95
N ILE A 103 4.03 -0.40 14.67
CA ILE A 103 3.41 0.48 15.66
C ILE A 103 2.86 -0.33 16.84
N ILE A 104 2.06 -1.36 16.57
CA ILE A 104 1.30 -2.09 17.61
C ILE A 104 2.22 -2.93 18.50
N LEU A 105 3.11 -3.71 17.89
CA LEU A 105 3.89 -4.71 18.61
C LEU A 105 5.20 -4.16 19.16
N LYS A 106 5.77 -3.12 18.53
CA LYS A 106 7.02 -2.46 18.98
C LYS A 106 6.80 -1.10 19.62
N ASN A 107 5.56 -0.60 19.65
CA ASN A 107 5.18 0.71 20.21
C ASN A 107 5.99 1.87 19.60
N LYS A 108 6.24 1.80 18.28
CA LYS A 108 6.98 2.84 17.55
C LYS A 108 6.06 4.02 17.24
N ARG A 109 6.57 5.25 17.47
CA ARG A 109 5.82 6.51 17.28
C ARG A 109 6.49 7.49 16.32
N ASP A 110 7.80 7.36 16.16
CA ASP A 110 8.52 8.06 15.10
C ASP A 110 8.35 7.33 13.77
N LEU A 111 8.17 8.07 12.68
CA LEU A 111 7.86 7.47 11.36
C LEU A 111 9.04 6.64 10.84
N ASN A 112 10.28 7.08 11.05
CA ASN A 112 11.45 6.32 10.63
C ASN A 112 11.58 5.04 11.44
N GLU A 113 11.38 5.12 12.76
CA GLU A 113 11.38 3.92 13.62
C GLU A 113 10.27 2.92 13.25
N ILE A 114 9.11 3.42 12.79
CA ILE A 114 8.02 2.56 12.29
C ILE A 114 8.51 1.82 11.04
N GLY A 115 9.08 2.53 10.07
CA GLY A 115 9.61 1.96 8.84
C GLY A 115 10.72 0.92 9.08
N GLU A 116 11.67 1.21 9.97
CA GLU A 116 12.71 0.26 10.39
C GLU A 116 12.12 -0.98 11.06
N GLY A 117 11.14 -0.79 11.94
CA GLY A 117 10.47 -1.89 12.61
C GLY A 117 9.69 -2.77 11.63
N ALA A 118 9.05 -2.18 10.62
CA ALA A 118 8.37 -2.90 9.55
C ALA A 118 9.37 -3.66 8.64
N PHE A 119 10.47 -3.00 8.25
CA PHE A 119 11.54 -3.62 7.47
C PHE A 119 12.11 -4.85 8.16
N SER A 120 12.33 -4.78 9.48
CA SER A 120 12.82 -5.94 10.23
C SER A 120 11.87 -7.15 10.21
N TYR A 121 10.55 -6.93 10.08
CA TYR A 121 9.62 -8.03 9.87
C TYR A 121 9.75 -8.60 8.47
N LEU A 122 9.90 -7.76 7.44
CA LEU A 122 10.10 -8.22 6.06
C LEU A 122 11.34 -9.12 5.90
N ILE A 123 12.41 -8.87 6.66
CA ILE A 123 13.61 -9.75 6.68
C ILE A 123 13.27 -11.17 7.12
N SER A 124 12.29 -11.32 8.03
CA SER A 124 11.92 -12.59 8.66
C SER A 124 10.85 -13.39 7.90
N ILE A 125 10.19 -12.77 6.92
CA ILE A 125 9.09 -13.41 6.19
C ILE A 125 9.65 -14.32 5.11
N LYS A 126 9.08 -15.53 5.03
CA LYS A 126 9.37 -16.47 3.97
C LYS A 126 8.84 -15.96 2.62
N PRO A 127 9.64 -15.99 1.55
CA PRO A 127 9.19 -15.63 0.21
C PRO A 127 7.92 -16.36 -0.24
N SER A 128 7.72 -17.64 0.10
CA SER A 128 6.50 -18.37 -0.28
C SER A 128 5.23 -17.77 0.30
N ILE A 129 5.28 -17.14 1.49
CA ILE A 129 4.12 -16.45 2.07
C ILE A 129 3.76 -15.25 1.21
N TYR A 130 4.74 -14.44 0.80
CA TYR A 130 4.53 -13.30 -0.09
C TYR A 130 3.92 -13.74 -1.43
N PHE A 131 4.50 -14.74 -2.09
CA PHE A 131 4.01 -15.23 -3.38
C PHE A 131 2.63 -15.88 -3.29
N LYS A 132 2.36 -16.65 -2.23
CA LYS A 132 1.01 -17.20 -1.98
C LYS A 132 -0.01 -16.09 -1.80
N SER A 133 0.31 -15.06 -1.01
CA SER A 133 -0.56 -13.90 -0.82
C SER A 133 -0.82 -13.15 -2.12
N LEU A 134 0.20 -13.01 -2.97
CA LEU A 134 0.10 -12.35 -4.28
C LEU A 134 -0.77 -13.16 -5.25
N MET A 135 -0.65 -14.49 -5.25
CA MET A 135 -1.47 -15.37 -6.08
C MET A 135 -2.96 -15.38 -5.68
N LEU A 136 -3.31 -14.99 -4.45
CA LEU A 136 -4.70 -14.86 -4.05
C LEU A 136 -5.41 -13.72 -4.80
N THR A 137 -4.71 -12.64 -5.14
CA THR A 137 -5.31 -11.51 -5.86
C THR A 137 -5.43 -11.77 -7.36
N ASN A 138 -4.51 -12.57 -7.92
CA ASN A 138 -4.61 -13.07 -9.28
C ASN A 138 -3.76 -14.33 -9.44
N SER A 139 -4.38 -15.49 -9.71
CA SER A 139 -3.67 -16.76 -9.89
C SER A 139 -2.70 -16.74 -11.09
N SER A 140 -2.97 -15.90 -12.09
CA SER A 140 -2.09 -15.70 -13.24
C SER A 140 -1.05 -14.59 -13.00
N PHE A 141 -0.92 -14.06 -11.77
CA PHE A 141 0.04 -13.01 -11.44
C PHE A 141 1.46 -13.39 -11.86
N LEU A 142 1.89 -14.60 -11.51
CA LEU A 142 3.24 -15.10 -11.79
C LEU A 142 3.43 -15.57 -13.24
N HIS A 143 2.34 -15.77 -14.00
CA HIS A 143 2.36 -16.39 -15.33
C HIS A 143 2.14 -15.42 -16.50
N ARG A 144 1.62 -14.21 -16.26
CA ARG A 144 1.48 -13.18 -17.31
C ARG A 144 2.60 -12.15 -17.21
N PHE A 145 3.79 -12.57 -17.58
CA PHE A 145 4.82 -11.62 -17.93
C PHE A 145 4.95 -11.63 -19.45
N SER A 146 4.92 -10.44 -20.07
CA SER A 146 5.33 -10.33 -21.46
C SER A 146 6.78 -10.84 -21.58
N SER A 147 7.18 -11.23 -22.79
CA SER A 147 8.52 -11.72 -23.14
C SER A 147 9.69 -10.78 -22.79
N SER A 148 9.40 -9.62 -22.18
CA SER A 148 10.30 -8.58 -21.72
C SER A 148 10.50 -8.59 -20.20
N LEU A 149 10.29 -9.73 -19.52
CA LEU A 149 10.66 -9.81 -18.11
C LEU A 149 12.17 -9.64 -17.97
N TYR A 150 12.59 -8.83 -17.00
CA TYR A 150 14.01 -8.71 -16.68
C TYR A 150 14.59 -10.09 -16.36
N PRO A 151 15.70 -10.52 -17.00
CA PRO A 151 16.26 -11.86 -16.82
C PRO A 151 16.53 -12.22 -15.35
N SER A 152 16.84 -11.21 -14.51
CA SER A 152 17.07 -11.37 -13.07
C SER A 152 15.83 -11.81 -12.28
N LEU A 153 14.61 -11.57 -12.80
CA LEU A 153 13.36 -11.93 -12.16
C LEU A 153 12.76 -13.24 -12.69
N THR A 154 13.23 -13.71 -13.85
CA THR A 154 12.67 -14.89 -14.54
C THR A 154 12.78 -16.14 -13.68
N ASP A 155 13.96 -16.40 -13.12
CA ASP A 155 14.16 -17.56 -12.24
C ASP A 155 13.26 -17.47 -11.00
N VAL A 156 13.12 -16.28 -10.42
CA VAL A 156 12.33 -16.10 -9.20
C VAL A 156 10.87 -16.47 -9.41
N PHE A 157 10.26 -15.93 -10.47
CA PHE A 157 8.86 -16.19 -10.74
C PHE A 157 8.59 -17.59 -11.29
N THR A 158 9.57 -18.20 -11.96
CA THR A 158 9.44 -19.58 -12.50
C THR A 158 9.67 -20.64 -11.40
N ASN A 159 10.53 -20.36 -10.43
CA ASN A 159 10.95 -21.30 -9.38
C ASN A 159 10.66 -20.78 -7.97
N TYR A 160 9.59 -19.99 -7.78
CA TYR A 160 9.30 -19.28 -6.52
C TYR A 160 9.16 -20.21 -5.30
N GLU A 161 8.77 -21.48 -5.51
CA GLU A 161 8.68 -22.50 -4.45
C GLU A 161 10.06 -22.87 -3.87
N LYS A 162 11.14 -22.70 -4.63
CA LYS A 162 12.52 -22.95 -4.21
C LYS A 162 13.17 -21.73 -3.55
N TRP A 163 12.44 -20.62 -3.45
CA TRP A 163 12.96 -19.38 -2.87
C TRP A 163 12.83 -19.29 -1.35
N ASP A 164 12.25 -20.29 -0.68
CA ASP A 164 12.08 -20.27 0.78
C ASP A 164 13.40 -20.33 1.58
N ASP A 165 14.50 -20.75 0.94
CA ASP A 165 15.84 -20.69 1.52
C ASP A 165 16.48 -19.29 1.41
N LYS A 166 15.83 -18.35 0.69
CA LYS A 166 16.27 -16.97 0.51
C LYS A 166 15.42 -16.01 1.35
N LYS A 167 15.88 -14.75 1.49
CA LYS A 167 15.11 -13.72 2.19
C LYS A 167 14.18 -13.01 1.21
N LEU A 168 12.95 -12.70 1.66
CA LEU A 168 12.01 -11.90 0.86
C LEU A 168 12.62 -10.56 0.43
N ILE A 169 13.43 -9.95 1.30
CA ILE A 169 14.06 -8.67 1.00
C ILE A 169 15.03 -8.73 -0.19
N ASP A 170 15.64 -9.89 -0.46
CA ASP A 170 16.53 -10.06 -1.61
C ASP A 170 15.71 -10.03 -2.90
N PHE A 171 14.52 -10.65 -2.90
CA PHE A 171 13.59 -10.53 -4.04
C PHE A 171 13.10 -9.09 -4.24
N LEU A 172 12.67 -8.41 -3.18
CA LEU A 172 12.15 -7.04 -3.29
C LEU A 172 13.21 -6.08 -3.86
N ARG A 173 14.48 -6.27 -3.51
CA ARG A 173 15.62 -5.50 -4.06
C ARG A 173 15.93 -5.82 -5.52
N LEU A 174 15.67 -7.05 -5.97
CA LEU A 174 15.82 -7.42 -7.39
C LEU A 174 14.70 -6.85 -8.24
N ASN A 175 13.50 -6.64 -7.66
CA ASN A 175 12.34 -6.10 -8.35
C ASN A 175 12.34 -4.57 -8.41
N ILE A 176 13.41 -4.00 -8.96
CA ILE A 176 13.63 -2.55 -9.02
C ILE A 176 12.60 -1.79 -9.87
N PHE A 177 11.74 -2.46 -10.64
CA PHE A 177 10.70 -1.80 -11.43
C PHE A 177 9.37 -1.70 -10.70
N ASP A 178 9.25 -2.36 -9.55
CA ASP A 178 8.05 -2.30 -8.73
C ASP A 178 8.20 -1.25 -7.62
N PRO A 179 7.45 -0.14 -7.68
CA PRO A 179 7.51 0.89 -6.66
C PRO A 179 7.16 0.35 -5.27
N VAL A 180 6.28 -0.65 -5.16
CA VAL A 180 5.93 -1.30 -3.89
C VAL A 180 7.13 -2.06 -3.32
N SER A 181 7.83 -2.81 -4.16
CA SER A 181 9.04 -3.54 -3.79
C SER A 181 10.18 -2.59 -3.41
N GLN A 182 10.41 -1.53 -4.20
CA GLN A 182 11.40 -0.49 -3.88
C GLN A 182 11.11 0.14 -2.52
N GLU A 183 9.87 0.54 -2.27
CA GLU A 183 9.47 1.20 -1.05
C GLU A 183 9.68 0.31 0.18
N ALA A 184 9.22 -0.94 0.11
CA ALA A 184 9.41 -1.93 1.16
C ALA A 184 10.90 -2.25 1.40
N SER A 185 11.71 -2.27 0.35
CA SER A 185 13.15 -2.58 0.44
C SER A 185 14.04 -1.45 0.97
N THR A 186 13.48 -0.23 1.05
CA THR A 186 14.18 1.00 1.47
C THR A 186 13.60 1.58 2.76
N CYS A 187 13.06 0.72 3.63
CA CYS A 187 12.46 1.12 4.91
C CYS A 187 11.35 2.18 4.75
N PHE A 188 10.61 2.17 3.64
CA PHE A 188 9.46 3.04 3.40
C PHE A 188 9.81 4.54 3.37
N THR A 189 11.05 4.86 2.99
CA THR A 189 11.62 6.20 3.13
C THR A 189 10.86 7.25 2.31
N ASN A 190 10.38 6.94 1.10
CA ASN A 190 9.73 7.95 0.28
C ASN A 190 8.35 8.31 0.82
N SER A 191 7.56 7.31 1.23
CA SER A 191 6.22 7.50 1.74
C SER A 191 6.24 8.22 3.08
N ILE A 192 7.24 7.94 3.93
CA ILE A 192 7.52 8.69 5.15
C ILE A 192 7.82 10.15 4.83
N ARG A 193 8.76 10.42 3.91
CA ARG A 193 9.12 11.79 3.53
C ARG A 193 7.93 12.57 2.97
N GLU A 194 7.12 11.97 2.10
CA GLU A 194 5.92 12.62 1.57
C GLU A 194 4.86 12.83 2.67
N ALA A 195 4.74 11.91 3.65
CA ALA A 195 3.85 12.10 4.79
C ALA A 195 4.29 13.27 5.68
N GLU A 196 5.60 13.40 5.95
CA GLU A 196 6.15 14.53 6.69
C GLU A 196 5.92 15.87 5.97
N LYS A 197 6.03 15.87 4.64
CA LYS A 197 5.71 17.04 3.82
C LYS A 197 4.22 17.38 3.95
N LEU A 198 3.33 16.41 3.77
CA LEU A 198 1.88 16.59 3.88
C LEU A 198 1.47 17.08 5.29
N ILE A 199 2.11 16.59 6.36
CA ILE A 199 1.88 17.07 7.73
C ILE A 199 2.21 18.56 7.87
N LYS A 200 3.28 19.02 7.22
CA LYS A 200 3.70 20.44 7.25
C LYS A 200 2.76 21.32 6.45
N GLU A 201 2.29 20.85 5.30
CA GLU A 201 1.44 21.59 4.38
C GLU A 201 -0.01 21.64 4.88
N GLU A 202 -0.55 20.52 5.34
CA GLU A 202 -1.98 20.36 5.64
C GLU A 202 -2.33 20.48 7.12
N HIS A 203 -1.34 20.65 7.99
CA HIS A 203 -1.54 20.87 9.43
C HIS A 203 -2.51 19.86 10.10
N CYS A 204 -2.47 18.60 9.65
CA CYS A 204 -3.35 17.52 10.12
C CYS A 204 -4.86 17.73 9.89
N SER A 205 -5.23 18.41 8.79
CA SER A 205 -6.57 18.36 8.20
C SER A 205 -6.85 16.98 7.57
N ILE A 206 -8.06 16.76 7.05
CA ILE A 206 -8.26 15.62 6.14
C ILE A 206 -7.84 16.13 4.75
N PRO A 207 -6.89 15.47 4.06
CA PRO A 207 -6.44 15.94 2.77
C PRO A 207 -7.58 16.00 1.76
N THR A 208 -7.66 17.08 1.00
CA THR A 208 -8.62 17.23 -0.10
C THR A 208 -8.25 16.32 -1.27
N SER A 209 -9.21 16.07 -2.17
CA SER A 209 -8.92 15.30 -3.40
C SER A 209 -7.83 15.95 -4.26
N GLU A 210 -7.69 17.28 -4.23
CA GLU A 210 -6.62 17.99 -4.94
C GLU A 210 -5.24 17.72 -4.32
N GLU A 211 -5.14 17.69 -2.99
CA GLU A 211 -3.90 17.37 -2.28
C GLU A 211 -3.50 15.91 -2.50
N ILE A 212 -4.46 15.00 -2.49
CA ILE A 212 -4.24 13.58 -2.80
C ILE A 212 -3.80 13.42 -4.27
N ASP A 213 -4.39 14.16 -5.21
CA ASP A 213 -3.95 14.19 -6.61
C ASP A 213 -2.50 14.71 -6.74
N LYS A 214 -2.14 15.80 -6.05
CA LYS A 214 -0.77 16.32 -6.02
C LYS A 214 0.21 15.29 -5.49
N LEU A 215 -0.14 14.60 -4.40
CA LEU A 215 0.67 13.52 -3.85
C LEU A 215 0.83 12.37 -4.86
N PHE A 216 -0.25 11.93 -5.49
CA PHE A 216 -0.24 10.89 -6.51
C PHE A 216 0.68 11.26 -7.69
N ARG A 217 0.54 12.47 -8.24
CA ARG A 217 1.38 12.98 -9.33
C ARG A 217 2.85 13.06 -8.93
N SER A 218 3.15 13.38 -7.68
CA SER A 218 4.53 13.38 -7.18
C SER A 218 5.19 12.01 -7.29
N PHE A 219 4.43 10.92 -7.13
CA PHE A 219 4.89 9.55 -7.37
C PHE A 219 5.00 9.25 -8.87
N CYS A 220 4.04 9.68 -9.69
CA CYS A 220 4.13 9.53 -11.15
C CYS A 220 5.39 10.19 -11.75
N CYS A 221 5.83 11.32 -11.20
CA CYS A 221 7.06 11.97 -11.65
C CYS A 221 8.35 11.24 -11.27
N LYS A 222 8.28 10.23 -10.38
CA LYS A 222 9.43 9.49 -9.86
C LYS A 222 9.46 8.04 -10.32
N TYR A 223 8.30 7.46 -10.60
CA TYR A 223 8.15 6.03 -10.80
C TYR A 223 7.29 5.69 -12.02
N ASN A 224 7.69 4.61 -12.68
CA ASN A 224 6.87 3.89 -13.62
C ASN A 224 5.94 2.94 -12.84
N ASP A 225 4.69 2.82 -13.26
CA ASP A 225 3.76 1.90 -12.61
C ASP A 225 3.99 0.45 -13.04
N TYR A 226 4.19 -0.44 -12.07
CA TYR A 226 4.53 -1.84 -12.33
C TYR A 226 3.38 -2.64 -12.93
N ILE A 227 2.13 -2.31 -12.60
CA ILE A 227 0.96 -2.99 -13.15
C ILE A 227 0.83 -2.64 -14.64
N VAL A 228 1.04 -1.37 -15.00
CA VAL A 228 1.08 -0.94 -16.42
C VAL A 228 2.25 -1.60 -17.14
N TYR A 229 3.46 -1.54 -16.57
CA TYR A 229 4.65 -2.18 -17.14
C TYR A 229 4.43 -3.66 -17.43
N ARG A 230 3.86 -4.40 -16.47
CA ARG A 230 3.63 -5.83 -16.63
C ARG A 230 2.58 -6.13 -17.71
N LYS A 231 1.51 -5.34 -17.78
CA LYS A 231 0.41 -5.55 -18.74
C LYS A 231 0.81 -5.13 -20.16
N TYR A 232 1.55 -4.05 -20.31
CA TYR A 232 1.71 -3.34 -21.59
C TYR A 232 3.17 -2.99 -21.96
N GLY A 233 4.14 -3.29 -21.11
CA GLY A 233 5.57 -3.03 -21.35
C GLY A 233 6.07 -1.68 -20.87
N LEU A 234 7.40 -1.49 -20.95
CA LEU A 234 8.11 -0.33 -20.39
C LEU A 234 7.72 0.98 -21.08
N GLU A 235 7.72 1.02 -22.40
CA GLU A 235 7.40 2.21 -23.18
C GLU A 235 6.02 2.77 -22.81
N ARG A 236 5.03 1.88 -22.66
CA ARG A 236 3.70 2.28 -22.24
C ARG A 236 3.68 2.80 -20.81
N SER A 237 4.36 2.12 -19.89
CA SER A 237 4.48 2.56 -18.50
C SER A 237 5.11 3.94 -18.37
N GLU A 238 6.17 4.22 -19.13
CA GLU A 238 6.83 5.54 -19.15
C GLU A 238 5.93 6.63 -19.72
N SER A 239 5.17 6.31 -20.78
CA SER A 239 4.19 7.22 -21.37
C SER A 239 3.07 7.58 -20.38
N CYS A 240 2.56 6.60 -19.65
CA CYS A 240 1.55 6.79 -18.60
C CYS A 240 2.09 7.67 -17.46
N ALA A 241 3.29 7.35 -16.95
CA ALA A 241 3.94 8.11 -15.87
C ALA A 241 4.18 9.57 -16.24
N ARG A 242 4.70 9.82 -17.46
CA ARG A 242 4.89 11.19 -17.98
C ARG A 242 3.59 11.97 -18.07
N SER A 243 2.56 11.36 -18.66
CA SER A 243 1.23 12.01 -18.81
C SER A 243 0.63 12.35 -17.44
N CYS A 244 0.73 11.42 -16.48
CA CYS A 244 0.28 11.66 -15.10
C CYS A 244 1.03 12.82 -14.44
N CYS A 245 2.36 12.82 -14.53
CA CYS A 245 3.23 13.87 -13.97
C CYS A 245 2.88 15.26 -14.53
N GLU A 246 2.53 15.34 -15.82
CA GLU A 246 2.21 16.59 -16.53
C GLU A 246 0.81 17.16 -16.25
N GLY A 247 0.00 16.57 -15.37
CA GLY A 247 -1.38 17.05 -15.19
C GLY A 247 -2.38 16.41 -16.16
N LYS A 248 -1.92 15.67 -17.18
CA LYS A 248 -2.75 15.20 -18.30
C LYS A 248 -3.51 13.94 -17.94
N SER A 249 -4.60 13.73 -18.67
CA SER A 249 -5.38 12.53 -18.50
C SER A 249 -4.64 11.31 -19.09
N PRO A 250 -4.04 10.33 -18.36
CA PRO A 250 -3.50 9.19 -19.05
C PRO A 250 -4.66 8.33 -19.54
N ASP A 251 -4.36 7.70 -20.67
CA ASP A 251 -5.21 6.79 -21.41
C ASP A 251 -5.86 5.72 -20.49
N GLU A 252 -7.00 5.17 -20.91
CA GLU A 252 -7.74 4.12 -20.21
C GLU A 252 -6.88 2.91 -19.87
N LEU A 253 -5.83 2.62 -20.65
CA LEU A 253 -4.89 1.54 -20.35
C LEU A 253 -3.90 1.83 -19.21
N CYS A 254 -3.85 3.06 -18.69
CA CYS A 254 -2.89 3.49 -17.67
C CYS A 254 -3.45 3.38 -16.25
N SER A 255 -3.84 2.17 -15.83
CA SER A 255 -4.18 1.96 -14.42
C SER A 255 -2.92 1.87 -13.56
N MET A 256 -2.70 2.93 -12.78
CA MET A 256 -1.49 3.13 -11.98
C MET A 256 -1.69 2.68 -10.53
N GLY A 257 -2.04 1.41 -10.37
CA GLY A 257 -2.38 0.83 -9.06
C GLY A 257 -1.19 0.74 -8.09
N SER A 258 0.04 0.50 -8.58
CA SER A 258 1.23 0.46 -7.71
C SER A 258 1.56 1.83 -7.14
N LEU A 259 1.33 2.90 -7.91
CA LEU A 259 1.48 4.28 -7.40
C LEU A 259 0.38 4.62 -6.39
N SER A 260 -0.83 4.08 -6.60
CA SER A 260 -1.93 4.23 -5.65
C SER A 260 -1.60 3.57 -4.30
N ASP A 261 -0.99 2.38 -4.34
CA ASP A 261 -0.50 1.68 -3.13
C ASP A 261 0.47 2.56 -2.30
N LEU A 262 1.34 3.34 -2.95
CA LEU A 262 2.24 4.28 -2.27
C LEU A 262 1.49 5.46 -1.65
N VAL A 263 0.48 6.01 -2.34
CA VAL A 263 -0.40 7.05 -1.79
C VAL A 263 -1.10 6.55 -0.53
N ALA A 264 -1.64 5.33 -0.54
CA ALA A 264 -2.27 4.74 0.63
C ALA A 264 -1.29 4.64 1.81
N LEU A 265 -0.04 4.19 1.57
CA LEU A 265 0.98 4.12 2.61
C LEU A 265 1.35 5.52 3.17
N THR A 266 1.51 6.53 2.31
CA THR A 266 1.75 7.91 2.75
C THR A 266 0.61 8.44 3.60
N LEU A 267 -0.64 8.25 3.17
CA LEU A 267 -1.82 8.66 3.93
C LEU A 267 -1.90 7.93 5.27
N PHE A 268 -1.51 6.65 5.33
CA PHE A 268 -1.45 5.89 6.57
C PHE A 268 -0.49 6.54 7.59
N PHE A 269 0.74 6.88 7.16
CA PHE A 269 1.70 7.57 8.03
C PHE A 269 1.20 8.94 8.46
N TYR A 270 0.63 9.71 7.53
CA TYR A 270 0.03 11.02 7.78
C TYR A 270 -1.05 10.93 8.87
N PHE A 271 -2.07 10.10 8.66
CA PHE A 271 -3.19 9.98 9.60
C PHE A 271 -2.72 9.45 10.94
N TYR A 272 -1.80 8.48 10.98
CA TYR A 272 -1.29 7.96 12.24
C TYR A 272 -0.54 9.03 13.03
N LYS A 273 0.34 9.80 12.39
CA LYS A 273 1.09 10.86 13.07
C LYS A 273 0.18 11.97 13.57
N CYS A 274 -0.78 12.38 12.75
CA CYS A 274 -1.75 13.41 13.09
C CYS A 274 -2.70 13.00 14.21
N LYS A 275 -3.13 11.73 14.21
CA LYS A 275 -4.00 11.17 15.24
C LYS A 275 -3.26 10.95 16.57
N SER A 276 -2.08 10.33 16.53
CA SER A 276 -1.29 10.01 17.73
C SER A 276 -0.83 11.25 18.50
N ASN A 277 -0.57 12.36 17.80
CA ASN A 277 -0.25 13.65 18.41
C ASN A 277 -1.49 14.43 18.88
N ASN A 278 -2.71 13.89 18.73
CA ASN A 278 -3.99 14.57 18.97
C ASN A 278 -4.15 15.90 18.18
N ILE A 279 -3.50 16.05 17.03
CA ILE A 279 -3.48 17.32 16.27
C ILE A 279 -4.68 17.41 15.32
N MET A 280 -5.22 16.28 14.84
CA MET A 280 -6.44 16.34 14.04
C MET A 280 -7.55 17.03 14.83
N ARG A 281 -7.89 18.26 14.43
CA ARG A 281 -8.85 19.10 15.14
C ARG A 281 -10.22 18.42 15.09
N LYS A 282 -10.87 18.31 16.25
CA LYS A 282 -12.28 17.87 16.37
C LYS A 282 -13.26 18.67 15.50
N SER A 283 -12.85 19.86 15.03
CA SER A 283 -13.67 20.74 14.20
C SER A 283 -13.88 20.26 12.76
N ASN A 284 -13.16 19.23 12.29
CA ASN A 284 -13.16 18.84 10.88
C ASN A 284 -13.87 17.50 10.59
N PHE A 285 -14.42 16.84 11.61
CA PHE A 285 -15.35 15.73 11.41
C PHE A 285 -16.74 16.20 11.85
N PRO A 286 -17.77 16.09 10.99
CA PRO A 286 -19.13 16.22 11.48
C PRO A 286 -19.31 15.17 12.60
N GLN A 287 -19.79 15.62 13.76
CA GLN A 287 -20.23 14.70 14.79
C GLN A 287 -21.46 13.97 14.24
N PHE A 288 -21.26 12.73 13.80
CA PHE A 288 -22.34 11.79 13.51
C PHE A 288 -22.50 10.84 14.69
#